data_AF-A0A7V9V6P4-F1
#
_entry.id   AF-A0A7V9V6P4-F1
#
_cell.length_a   1.000
_cell.length_b   1.000
_cell.length_c   1.000
_cell.angle_alpha   90.00
_cell.angle_beta   90.00
_cell.angle_gamma   90.00
#
_symmetry.space_group_name_H-M   'P 1'
#
loop_
_entity.id
_entity.type
_entity.pdbx_description
1 polymer ?
#
loop_
_entity_poly.entity_id
_entity_poly.type
_entity_poly.pdbx_seq_one_letter_code
_entity_poly.pdbx_strand_id
1 'polypeptide(L)'
;MDVSPETIRTVEFRERLRGYNQDDVDQFLERMAAGVEILQQRLRDASQRAARAEERPPQGDGDDALHRTLALAQRTADLAVEKGREQAARLVQSAQGEAHSVVVAAQGEAEALLTDAQQRATALVEEAQGQVSAEVQRLEARREQLGGEIVALERHLALARARAYTSLTDAARQIEFLVAEPAPSVTPELIEPQPESAPPAIELSAPSSHDGPTPEGQDQDREGQSQEPAPSPESLPGPSDPVPFQGASLQS
;
A
#
# COMPACT_ATOMS: atom_id res chain seq x y z
N MET A 1 33.42 13.97 -100.73
CA MET A 1 33.78 15.18 -101.52
C MET A 1 35.04 15.66 -100.88
N ASP A 2 36.17 15.27 -101.45
CA ASP A 2 37.42 15.22 -100.69
C ASP A 2 38.17 16.51 -100.97
N VAL A 3 37.74 17.55 -100.27
CA VAL A 3 38.39 18.86 -100.29
C VAL A 3 39.65 18.75 -99.43
N SER A 4 40.73 18.26 -100.04
CA SER A 4 42.05 18.22 -99.42
C SER A 4 42.69 19.62 -99.48
N PRO A 5 43.50 20.02 -98.48
CA PRO A 5 44.32 21.24 -98.56
C PRO A 5 45.09 21.35 -99.88
N GLU A 6 45.62 20.23 -100.38
CA GLU A 6 46.34 20.16 -101.66
C GLU A 6 45.43 20.43 -102.85
N THR A 7 44.19 19.95 -102.80
CA THR A 7 43.19 20.23 -103.83
C THR A 7 42.83 21.72 -103.84
N ILE A 8 42.74 22.36 -102.66
CA ILE A 8 42.43 23.80 -102.53
C ILE A 8 43.55 24.67 -103.11
N ARG A 9 44.82 24.29 -102.91
CA ARG A 9 45.98 25.02 -103.45
C ARG A 9 46.16 24.89 -104.96
N THR A 10 45.56 23.87 -105.58
CA THR A 10 45.74 23.52 -107.00
C THR A 10 44.48 23.79 -107.85
N VAL A 11 43.46 24.44 -107.28
CA VAL A 11 42.24 24.80 -108.04
C VAL A 11 42.53 25.96 -108.98
N GLU A 12 42.36 25.71 -110.28
CA GLU A 12 42.36 26.75 -111.30
C GLU A 12 40.93 27.19 -111.64
N PHE A 13 40.67 28.49 -111.65
CA PHE A 13 39.37 29.08 -112.02
C PHE A 13 39.37 29.63 -113.44
N ARG A 14 38.21 29.57 -114.12
CA ARG A 14 38.04 30.16 -115.46
C ARG A 14 37.89 31.67 -115.39
N GLU A 15 38.69 32.39 -116.17
CA GLU A 15 38.61 33.85 -116.26
C GLU A 15 37.33 34.33 -116.96
N ARG A 16 36.73 35.41 -116.45
CA ARG A 16 35.61 36.14 -117.08
C ARG A 16 35.86 37.64 -116.99
N LEU A 17 35.33 38.39 -117.96
CA LEU A 17 35.59 39.83 -118.17
C LEU A 17 35.29 40.75 -116.96
N ARG A 18 34.56 40.27 -115.94
CA ARG A 18 34.30 40.94 -114.65
C ARG A 18 34.27 39.89 -113.53
N GLY A 19 35.46 39.46 -113.11
CA GLY A 19 35.65 38.46 -112.05
C GLY A 19 36.25 39.02 -110.77
N TYR A 20 36.43 38.14 -109.78
CA TYR A 20 37.23 38.43 -108.60
C TYR A 20 38.70 38.59 -109.01
N ASN A 21 39.45 39.39 -108.26
CA ASN A 21 40.89 39.55 -108.45
C ASN A 21 41.60 38.23 -108.12
N GLN A 22 42.42 37.75 -109.04
CA GLN A 22 43.12 36.47 -108.92
C GLN A 22 44.05 36.44 -107.70
N ASP A 23 44.81 37.51 -107.47
CA ASP A 23 45.76 37.59 -106.33
C ASP A 23 45.04 37.47 -104.98
N ASP A 24 43.86 38.10 -104.86
CA ASP A 24 43.05 38.06 -103.64
C ASP A 24 42.41 36.68 -103.43
N VAL A 25 42.02 36.01 -104.53
CA VAL A 25 41.49 34.64 -104.50
C VAL A 25 42.59 33.66 -104.11
N ASP A 26 43.79 33.77 -104.69
CA ASP A 26 44.92 32.89 -104.38
C ASP A 26 45.35 33.03 -102.91
N GLN A 27 45.41 34.26 -102.39
CA GLN A 27 45.67 34.50 -100.97
C GLN A 27 44.56 33.95 -100.06
N PHE A 28 43.31 33.93 -100.53
CA PHE A 28 42.20 33.34 -99.80
C PHE A 28 42.25 31.80 -99.82
N LEU A 29 42.61 31.20 -100.97
CA LEU A 29 42.79 29.75 -101.09
C LEU A 29 43.91 29.26 -100.18
N GLU A 30 45.04 29.97 -100.09
CA GLU A 30 46.14 29.58 -99.18
C GLU A 30 45.69 29.63 -97.70
N ARG A 31 44.95 30.69 -97.32
CA ARG A 31 44.37 30.78 -95.96
C ARG A 31 43.34 29.69 -95.69
N MET A 32 42.51 29.33 -96.68
CA MET A 32 41.57 28.23 -96.54
C MET A 32 42.26 26.87 -96.45
N ALA A 33 43.29 26.63 -97.27
CA ALA A 33 44.08 25.40 -97.23
C ALA A 33 44.73 25.21 -95.85
N ALA A 34 45.38 26.26 -95.32
CA ALA A 34 45.94 26.25 -93.97
C ALA A 34 44.87 26.02 -92.87
N GLY A 35 43.68 26.64 -93.01
CA GLY A 35 42.56 26.44 -92.10
C GLY A 35 42.04 24.99 -92.10
N VAL A 36 41.94 24.38 -93.27
CA VAL A 36 41.52 22.98 -93.44
C VAL A 36 42.56 22.02 -92.88
N GLU A 37 43.87 22.27 -93.06
CA GLU A 37 44.94 21.48 -92.44
C GLU A 37 44.85 21.48 -90.91
N ILE A 38 44.67 22.65 -90.30
CA ILE A 38 44.52 22.79 -88.85
C ILE A 38 43.28 22.02 -88.37
N LEU A 39 42.17 22.12 -89.10
CA LEU A 39 40.94 21.43 -88.73
C LEU A 39 41.08 19.91 -88.85
N GLN A 40 41.71 19.42 -89.93
CA GLN A 40 41.99 18.00 -90.13
C GLN A 40 42.97 17.48 -89.07
N GLN A 41 43.98 18.25 -88.69
CA GLN A 41 44.89 17.88 -87.61
C GLN A 41 44.16 17.76 -86.27
N ARG A 42 43.32 18.76 -85.93
CA ARG A 42 42.50 18.73 -84.71
C ARG A 42 41.51 17.57 -84.71
N LEU A 43 40.93 17.23 -85.85
CA LEU A 43 40.03 16.09 -85.99
C LEU A 43 40.78 14.78 -85.76
N ARG A 44 41.99 14.61 -86.31
CA ARG A 44 42.85 13.45 -86.06
C ARG A 44 43.25 13.33 -84.60
N ASP A 45 43.63 14.44 -83.96
CA ASP A 45 44.01 14.44 -82.55
C ASP A 45 42.81 14.18 -81.63
N ALA A 46 41.61 14.68 -81.99
CA ALA A 46 40.37 14.41 -81.28
C ALA A 46 39.92 12.95 -81.45
N SER A 47 39.99 12.41 -82.67
CA SER A 47 39.61 11.02 -82.94
C SER A 47 40.58 10.03 -82.29
N GLN A 48 41.89 10.31 -82.28
CA GLN A 48 42.85 9.50 -81.53
C GLN A 48 42.61 9.53 -80.03
N ARG A 49 42.21 10.68 -79.46
CA ARG A 49 41.85 10.77 -78.04
C ARG A 49 40.56 10.02 -77.72
N ALA A 50 39.56 10.11 -78.58
CA ALA A 50 38.30 9.37 -78.44
C ALA A 50 38.55 7.86 -78.56
N ALA A 51 39.30 7.42 -79.57
CA ALA A 51 39.68 6.02 -79.74
C ALA A 51 40.47 5.50 -78.52
N ARG A 52 41.43 6.26 -77.99
CA ARG A 52 42.15 5.90 -76.75
C ARG A 52 41.26 5.87 -75.50
N ALA A 53 40.17 6.64 -75.47
CA ALA A 53 39.22 6.65 -74.37
C ALA A 53 38.21 5.50 -74.47
N GLU A 54 37.83 5.09 -75.69
CA GLU A 54 36.99 3.93 -75.97
C GLU A 54 37.76 2.60 -75.81
N GLU A 55 39.03 2.58 -76.20
CA GLU A 55 39.96 1.45 -75.97
C GLU A 55 40.38 1.33 -74.50
N ARG A 56 40.14 2.36 -73.69
CA ARG A 56 40.28 2.27 -72.24
C ARG A 56 39.02 1.57 -71.73
N PRO A 57 39.06 0.27 -71.37
CA PRO A 57 37.89 -0.36 -70.77
C PRO A 57 37.47 0.48 -69.55
N PRO A 58 36.17 0.51 -69.20
CA PRO A 58 35.73 1.15 -67.96
C PRO A 58 36.65 0.65 -66.85
N GLN A 59 37.25 1.57 -66.09
CA GLN A 59 38.31 1.25 -65.17
C GLN A 59 37.82 0.26 -64.10
N GLY A 60 38.10 -1.03 -64.34
CA GLY A 60 38.31 -2.07 -63.34
C GLY A 60 37.07 -2.73 -62.74
N ASP A 61 37.06 -4.06 -62.77
CA ASP A 61 36.27 -4.96 -61.89
C ASP A 61 36.22 -4.51 -60.41
N GLY A 62 37.16 -3.68 -59.98
CA GLY A 62 37.22 -3.07 -58.64
C GLY A 62 36.02 -2.16 -58.33
N ASP A 63 35.57 -1.30 -59.24
CA ASP A 63 34.42 -0.42 -58.98
C ASP A 63 33.12 -1.22 -58.92
N ASP A 64 32.93 -2.20 -59.81
CA ASP A 64 31.80 -3.11 -59.75
C ASP A 64 31.82 -4.01 -58.50
N ALA A 65 33.00 -4.46 -58.07
CA ALA A 65 33.15 -5.17 -56.81
C ALA A 65 32.79 -4.29 -55.61
N LEU A 66 33.26 -3.03 -55.58
CA LEU A 66 32.90 -2.06 -54.54
C LEU A 66 31.39 -1.81 -54.53
N HIS A 67 30.76 -1.56 -55.68
CA HIS A 67 29.31 -1.37 -55.77
C HIS A 67 28.53 -2.60 -55.30
N ARG A 68 28.95 -3.81 -55.68
CA ARG A 68 28.33 -5.06 -55.19
C ARG A 68 28.50 -5.23 -53.68
N THR A 69 29.67 -4.93 -53.13
CA THR A 69 29.94 -5.00 -51.69
C THR A 69 29.13 -3.96 -50.92
N LEU A 70 28.99 -2.74 -51.44
CA LEU A 70 28.23 -1.67 -50.82
C LEU A 70 26.72 -1.98 -50.84
N ALA A 71 26.22 -2.51 -51.96
CA ALA A 71 24.85 -3.01 -52.06
C ALA A 71 24.58 -4.18 -51.10
N LEU A 72 25.53 -5.11 -50.97
CA LEU A 72 25.43 -6.21 -49.99
C LEU A 72 25.41 -5.66 -48.56
N ALA A 73 26.33 -4.76 -48.22
CA ALA A 73 26.41 -4.14 -46.91
C ALA A 73 25.12 -3.38 -46.55
N GLN A 74 24.56 -2.62 -47.50
CA GLN A 74 23.28 -1.95 -47.32
C GLN A 74 22.16 -2.96 -47.08
N ARG A 75 22.08 -4.01 -47.91
CA ARG A 75 21.07 -5.06 -47.74
C ARG A 75 21.21 -5.79 -46.41
N THR A 76 22.43 -6.02 -45.94
CA THR A 76 22.69 -6.60 -44.61
C THR A 76 22.31 -5.64 -43.49
N ALA A 77 22.55 -4.34 -43.64
CA ALA A 77 22.11 -3.33 -42.68
C ALA A 77 20.58 -3.27 -42.60
N ASP A 78 19.89 -3.29 -43.74
CA ASP A 78 18.42 -3.31 -43.79
C ASP A 78 17.87 -4.56 -43.10
N LEU A 79 18.45 -5.73 -43.38
CA LEU A 79 18.08 -7.00 -42.73
C LEU A 79 18.35 -6.99 -41.23
N ALA A 80 19.44 -6.35 -40.79
CA ALA A 80 19.75 -6.19 -39.37
C ALA A 80 18.74 -5.27 -38.68
N VAL A 81 18.33 -4.18 -39.33
CA VAL A 81 17.30 -3.27 -38.82
C VAL A 81 15.94 -3.96 -38.75
N GLU A 82 15.56 -4.71 -39.77
CA GLU A 82 14.31 -5.49 -39.79
C GLU A 82 14.28 -6.52 -38.67
N LYS A 83 15.34 -7.33 -38.51
CA LYS A 83 15.46 -8.29 -37.40
C LYS A 83 15.44 -7.59 -36.03
N GLY A 84 16.11 -6.45 -35.90
CA GLY A 84 16.10 -5.66 -34.67
C GLY A 84 14.69 -5.18 -34.31
N ARG A 85 13.92 -4.71 -35.31
CA ARG A 85 12.51 -4.31 -35.13
C ARG A 85 11.63 -5.48 -34.74
N GLU A 86 11.78 -6.64 -35.38
CA GLU A 86 11.02 -7.85 -35.01
C GLU A 86 11.32 -8.30 -33.58
N GLN A 87 12.61 -8.31 -33.20
CA GLN A 87 13.02 -8.68 -31.84
C GLN A 87 12.49 -7.68 -30.81
N ALA A 88 12.57 -6.37 -31.10
CA ALA A 88 12.01 -5.34 -30.24
C ALA A 88 10.49 -5.49 -30.09
N ALA A 89 9.77 -5.76 -31.18
CA ALA A 89 8.32 -5.98 -31.14
C ALA A 89 7.97 -7.20 -30.28
N ARG A 90 8.70 -8.32 -30.42
CA ARG A 90 8.51 -9.51 -29.59
C ARG A 90 8.79 -9.24 -28.11
N LEU A 91 9.86 -8.49 -27.82
CA LEU A 91 10.21 -8.12 -26.45
C LEU A 91 9.12 -7.24 -25.81
N VAL A 92 8.64 -6.22 -26.54
CA VAL A 92 7.55 -5.35 -26.09
C VAL A 92 6.29 -6.15 -25.85
N GLN A 93 5.94 -7.08 -26.75
CA GLN A 93 4.78 -7.95 -26.57
C GLN A 93 4.90 -8.85 -25.34
N SER A 94 6.08 -9.46 -25.11
CA SER A 94 6.34 -10.28 -23.91
C SER A 94 6.23 -9.43 -22.65
N ALA A 95 6.87 -8.27 -22.62
CA ALA A 95 6.85 -7.36 -21.49
C ALA A 95 5.42 -6.85 -21.19
N GLN A 96 4.62 -6.57 -22.21
CA GLN A 96 3.21 -6.20 -22.04
C GLN A 96 2.38 -7.36 -21.48
N GLY A 97 2.62 -8.59 -21.96
CA GLY A 97 1.96 -9.79 -21.44
C GLY A 97 2.32 -10.07 -19.97
N GLU A 98 3.59 -9.96 -19.62
CA GLU A 98 4.09 -10.10 -18.24
C GLU A 98 3.56 -8.98 -17.33
N ALA A 99 3.58 -7.72 -17.79
CA ALA A 99 3.00 -6.62 -17.03
C ALA A 99 1.51 -6.83 -16.79
N HIS A 100 0.77 -7.27 -17.81
CA HIS A 100 -0.65 -7.56 -17.66
C HIS A 100 -0.91 -8.71 -16.69
N SER A 101 -0.13 -9.80 -16.75
CA SER A 101 -0.30 -10.93 -15.83
C SER A 101 0.01 -10.53 -14.38
N VAL A 102 1.04 -9.70 -14.15
CA VAL A 102 1.36 -9.15 -12.83
C VAL A 102 0.22 -8.28 -12.31
N VAL A 103 -0.36 -7.41 -13.14
CA VAL A 103 -1.50 -6.57 -12.74
C VAL A 103 -2.71 -7.42 -12.38
N VAL A 104 -3.05 -8.43 -13.17
CA VAL A 104 -4.19 -9.32 -12.90
C VAL A 104 -3.96 -10.12 -11.61
N ALA A 105 -2.74 -10.65 -11.39
CA ALA A 105 -2.40 -11.36 -10.16
C ALA A 105 -2.50 -10.44 -8.94
N ALA A 106 -1.94 -9.23 -9.00
CA ALA A 106 -2.00 -8.26 -7.91
C ALA A 106 -3.45 -7.82 -7.60
N GLN A 107 -4.28 -7.66 -8.64
CA GLN A 107 -5.71 -7.37 -8.46
C GLN A 107 -6.44 -8.52 -7.77
N GLY A 108 -6.20 -9.76 -8.19
CA GLY A 108 -6.79 -10.95 -7.55
C GLY A 108 -6.35 -11.11 -6.09
N GLU A 109 -5.09 -10.87 -5.78
CA GLU A 109 -4.57 -10.87 -4.40
C GLU A 109 -5.21 -9.77 -3.55
N ALA A 110 -5.35 -8.56 -4.11
CA ALA A 110 -5.99 -7.44 -3.41
C ALA A 110 -7.47 -7.72 -3.12
N GLU A 111 -8.21 -8.28 -4.08
CA GLU A 111 -9.61 -8.67 -3.90
C GLU A 111 -9.77 -9.77 -2.84
N ALA A 112 -8.87 -10.76 -2.85
CA ALA A 112 -8.86 -11.82 -1.84
C ALA A 112 -8.60 -11.25 -0.43
N LEU A 113 -7.62 -10.35 -0.30
CA LEU A 113 -7.29 -9.70 0.96
C LEU A 113 -8.44 -8.84 1.47
N LEU A 114 -9.10 -8.07 0.59
CA LEU A 114 -10.27 -7.28 0.95
C LEU A 114 -11.42 -8.14 1.43
N THR A 115 -11.67 -9.26 0.74
CA THR A 115 -12.73 -10.19 1.11
C THR A 115 -12.46 -10.85 2.47
N ASP A 116 -11.22 -11.32 2.71
CA ASP A 116 -10.81 -11.87 4.00
C ASP A 116 -10.90 -10.83 5.13
N ALA A 117 -10.43 -9.60 4.88
CA ALA A 117 -10.54 -8.51 5.84
C ALA A 117 -12.00 -8.17 6.18
N GLN A 118 -12.89 -8.14 5.19
CA GLN A 118 -14.33 -7.92 5.39
C GLN A 118 -14.97 -9.05 6.19
N GLN A 119 -14.65 -10.31 5.89
CA GLN A 119 -15.14 -11.47 6.63
C GLN A 119 -14.69 -11.44 8.09
N ARG A 120 -13.41 -11.16 8.35
CA ARG A 120 -12.87 -11.01 9.71
C ARG A 120 -13.51 -9.84 10.46
N ALA A 121 -13.68 -8.70 9.81
CA ALA A 121 -14.34 -7.54 10.42
C ALA A 121 -15.78 -7.87 10.82
N THR A 122 -16.51 -8.57 9.95
CA THR A 122 -17.90 -8.99 10.22
C THR A 122 -17.95 -9.98 11.38
N ALA A 123 -17.08 -11.00 11.37
CA ALA A 123 -16.99 -11.99 12.44
C ALA A 123 -16.65 -11.35 13.80
N LEU A 124 -15.72 -10.39 13.83
CA LEU A 124 -15.37 -9.65 15.05
C LEU A 124 -16.54 -8.81 15.58
N VAL A 125 -17.30 -8.18 14.68
CA VAL A 125 -18.50 -7.42 15.07
C VAL A 125 -19.58 -8.33 15.63
N GLU A 126 -19.84 -9.47 14.98
CA GLU A 126 -20.81 -10.46 15.47
C GLU A 126 -20.39 -11.03 16.83
N GLU A 127 -19.10 -11.35 17.01
CA GLU A 127 -18.57 -11.83 18.29
C GLU A 127 -18.72 -10.76 19.39
N ALA A 128 -18.31 -9.52 19.12
CA ALA A 128 -18.43 -8.42 20.07
C ALA A 128 -19.89 -8.14 20.46
N GLN A 129 -20.80 -8.16 19.48
CA GLN A 129 -22.25 -8.01 19.74
C GLN A 129 -22.79 -9.16 20.59
N GLY A 130 -22.35 -10.40 20.32
CA GLY A 130 -22.68 -11.57 21.12
C GLY A 130 -22.21 -11.45 22.56
N GLN A 131 -20.97 -11.02 22.78
CA GLN A 131 -20.40 -10.79 24.11
C GLN A 131 -21.15 -9.69 24.88
N VAL A 132 -21.44 -8.56 24.23
CA VAL A 132 -22.23 -7.47 24.85
C VAL A 132 -23.62 -7.95 25.22
N SER A 133 -24.30 -8.68 24.33
CA SER A 133 -25.64 -9.20 24.58
C SER A 133 -25.66 -10.20 25.74
N ALA A 134 -24.66 -11.07 25.82
CA ALA A 134 -24.51 -12.02 26.92
C ALA A 134 -24.24 -11.32 28.26
N GLU A 135 -23.40 -10.29 28.28
CA GLU A 135 -23.12 -9.53 29.50
C GLU A 135 -24.34 -8.73 29.95
N VAL A 136 -25.11 -8.13 29.02
CA VAL A 136 -26.39 -7.49 29.34
C VAL A 136 -27.36 -8.48 29.98
N GLN A 137 -27.54 -9.66 29.39
CA GLN A 137 -28.42 -10.70 29.96
C GLN A 137 -27.96 -11.13 31.36
N ARG A 138 -26.65 -11.28 31.57
CA ARG A 138 -26.08 -11.61 32.87
C ARG A 138 -26.37 -10.52 33.91
N LEU A 139 -26.18 -9.25 33.55
CA LEU A 139 -26.45 -8.12 34.42
C LEU A 139 -27.95 -7.98 34.73
N GLU A 140 -28.81 -8.22 33.75
CA GLU A 140 -30.26 -8.25 33.95
C GLU A 140 -30.69 -9.36 34.91
N ALA A 141 -30.18 -10.58 34.73
CA ALA A 141 -30.43 -11.70 35.63
C ALA A 141 -29.95 -11.39 37.07
N ARG A 142 -28.77 -10.76 37.21
CA ARG A 142 -28.26 -10.33 38.52
C ARG A 142 -29.13 -9.25 39.15
N ARG A 143 -29.61 -8.28 38.35
CA ARG A 143 -30.53 -7.23 38.81
C ARG A 143 -31.84 -7.83 39.32
N GLU A 144 -32.40 -8.79 38.59
CA GLU A 144 -33.63 -9.48 38.99
C GLU A 144 -33.42 -10.29 40.28
N GLN A 145 -32.31 -11.02 40.39
CA GLN A 145 -31.94 -11.73 41.62
C GLN A 145 -31.87 -10.77 42.82
N LEU A 146 -31.11 -9.68 42.70
CA LEU A 146 -30.98 -8.69 43.79
C LEU A 146 -32.32 -8.05 44.13
N GLY A 147 -33.16 -7.76 43.13
CA GLY A 147 -34.53 -7.28 43.36
C GLY A 147 -35.36 -8.27 44.17
N GLY A 148 -35.30 -9.56 43.85
CA GLY A 148 -35.95 -10.62 44.62
C GLY A 148 -35.42 -10.74 46.05
N GLU A 149 -34.11 -10.63 46.25
CA GLU A 149 -33.47 -10.62 47.58
C GLU A 149 -33.93 -9.43 48.43
N ILE A 150 -34.02 -8.23 47.84
CA ILE A 150 -34.53 -7.04 48.52
C ILE A 150 -35.98 -7.26 48.98
N VAL A 151 -36.87 -7.73 48.09
CA VAL A 151 -38.27 -8.00 48.45
C VAL A 151 -38.38 -9.04 49.56
N ALA A 152 -37.56 -10.09 49.52
CA ALA A 152 -37.52 -11.11 50.56
C ALA A 152 -37.06 -10.53 51.92
N LEU A 153 -36.02 -9.68 51.92
CA LEU A 153 -35.52 -9.00 53.11
C LEU A 153 -36.55 -8.02 53.69
N GLU A 154 -37.24 -7.25 52.85
CA GLU A 154 -38.31 -6.35 53.26
C GLU A 154 -39.45 -7.13 53.95
N ARG A 155 -39.86 -8.26 53.35
CA ARG A 155 -40.85 -9.16 53.96
C ARG A 155 -40.37 -9.70 55.30
N HIS A 156 -39.11 -10.14 55.39
CA HIS A 156 -38.54 -10.66 56.62
C HIS A 156 -38.53 -9.59 57.72
N LEU A 157 -38.10 -8.36 57.41
CA LEU A 157 -38.10 -7.24 58.34
C LEU A 157 -39.52 -6.88 58.79
N ALA A 158 -40.49 -6.87 57.88
CA ALA A 158 -41.90 -6.62 58.21
C ALA A 158 -42.44 -7.67 59.19
N LEU A 159 -42.17 -8.95 58.93
CA LEU A 159 -42.55 -10.04 59.82
C LEU A 159 -41.85 -9.96 61.18
N ALA A 160 -40.55 -9.65 61.22
CA ALA A 160 -39.80 -9.50 62.46
C ALA A 160 -40.34 -8.34 63.31
N ARG A 161 -40.64 -7.19 62.68
CA ARG A 161 -41.29 -6.05 63.34
C ARG A 161 -42.65 -6.42 63.90
N ALA A 162 -43.51 -7.08 63.11
CA ALA A 162 -44.82 -7.51 63.56
C ALA A 162 -44.73 -8.42 64.79
N ARG A 163 -43.83 -9.43 64.78
CA ARG A 163 -43.60 -10.31 65.93
C ARG A 163 -43.14 -9.54 67.17
N ALA A 164 -42.20 -8.60 67.01
CA ALA A 164 -41.71 -7.78 68.11
C ALA A 164 -42.81 -6.90 68.72
N TYR A 165 -43.66 -6.28 67.89
CA TYR A 165 -44.81 -5.52 68.38
C TYR A 165 -45.80 -6.40 69.14
N THR A 166 -46.11 -7.60 68.63
CA THR A 166 -47.00 -8.54 69.32
C THR A 166 -46.40 -8.96 70.67
N SER A 167 -45.13 -9.37 70.70
CA SER A 167 -44.48 -9.80 71.95
C SER A 167 -44.39 -8.68 72.99
N LEU A 168 -44.11 -7.44 72.56
CA LEU A 168 -44.10 -6.29 73.47
C LEU A 168 -45.50 -5.98 74.01
N THR A 169 -46.52 -6.07 73.16
CA THR A 169 -47.92 -5.86 73.56
C THR A 169 -48.38 -6.93 74.55
N ASP A 170 -48.02 -8.20 74.31
CA ASP A 170 -48.35 -9.31 75.20
C ASP A 170 -47.60 -9.18 76.54
N ALA A 171 -46.31 -8.82 76.52
CA ALA A 171 -45.55 -8.55 77.75
C ALA A 171 -46.16 -7.39 78.56
N ALA A 172 -46.60 -6.30 77.89
CA ALA A 172 -47.28 -5.19 78.55
C ALA A 172 -48.59 -5.62 79.22
N ARG A 173 -49.43 -6.39 78.53
CA ARG A 173 -50.67 -6.96 79.10
C ARG A 173 -50.38 -7.86 80.30
N GLN A 174 -49.31 -8.66 80.23
CA GLN A 174 -48.96 -9.55 81.33
C GLN A 174 -48.49 -8.79 82.57
N ILE A 175 -47.76 -7.68 82.38
CA ILE A 175 -47.42 -6.76 83.48
C ILE A 175 -48.69 -6.14 84.07
N GLU A 176 -49.62 -5.65 83.24
CA GLU A 176 -50.90 -5.09 83.71
C GLU A 176 -51.70 -6.12 84.52
N PHE A 177 -51.75 -7.38 84.08
CA PHE A 177 -52.41 -8.47 84.81
C PHE A 177 -51.77 -8.72 86.18
N LEU A 178 -50.44 -8.76 86.25
CA LEU A 178 -49.70 -8.97 87.50
C LEU A 178 -49.80 -7.78 88.46
N VAL A 179 -49.93 -6.55 87.94
CA VAL A 179 -50.13 -5.33 88.76
C VAL A 179 -51.60 -5.20 89.21
N ALA A 180 -52.54 -5.83 88.50
CA ALA A 180 -53.97 -5.83 88.84
C ALA A 180 -54.37 -6.88 89.89
N GLU A 181 -53.46 -7.77 90.32
CA GLU A 181 -53.69 -8.57 91.52
C GLU A 181 -53.64 -7.67 92.77
N PRO A 182 -54.68 -7.67 93.63
CA PRO A 182 -54.58 -6.99 94.92
C PRO A 182 -53.47 -7.68 95.72
N ALA A 183 -52.51 -6.90 96.21
CA ALA A 183 -51.46 -7.38 97.10
C ALA A 183 -52.08 -8.26 98.19
N PRO A 184 -51.61 -9.50 98.41
CA PRO A 184 -52.03 -10.26 99.56
C PRO A 184 -51.63 -9.47 100.81
N SER A 185 -52.60 -9.20 101.67
CA SER A 185 -52.37 -8.60 102.99
C SER A 185 -51.37 -9.47 103.75
N VAL A 186 -50.12 -9.02 103.83
CA VAL A 186 -49.10 -9.66 104.65
C VAL A 186 -49.42 -9.29 106.11
N THR A 187 -50.09 -10.19 106.83
CA THR A 187 -50.05 -10.20 108.29
C THR A 187 -48.63 -10.61 108.72
N PRO A 188 -47.94 -9.85 109.58
CA PRO A 188 -46.65 -10.27 110.11
C PRO A 188 -46.91 -11.39 111.12
N GLU A 189 -46.78 -12.64 110.67
CA GLU A 189 -46.73 -13.79 111.57
C GLU A 189 -45.30 -13.92 112.10
N LEU A 190 -45.17 -13.73 113.42
CA LEU A 190 -43.95 -13.94 114.19
C LEU A 190 -43.46 -15.37 113.95
N ILE A 191 -42.33 -15.53 113.26
CA ILE A 191 -41.59 -16.80 113.23
C ILE A 191 -40.51 -16.69 114.31
N GLU A 192 -40.73 -17.37 115.43
CA GLU A 192 -39.70 -17.68 116.41
C GLU A 192 -38.66 -18.68 115.85
N PRO A 193 -37.38 -18.58 116.26
CA PRO A 193 -36.29 -19.31 115.63
C PRO A 193 -36.26 -20.78 116.06
N GLN A 194 -36.18 -21.69 115.08
CA GLN A 194 -35.82 -23.09 115.29
C GLN A 194 -34.39 -23.35 114.74
N PRO A 195 -33.60 -24.20 115.40
CA PRO A 195 -32.16 -24.24 115.25
C PRO A 195 -31.69 -24.97 113.98
N GLU A 196 -30.55 -24.47 113.53
CA GLU A 196 -29.58 -24.97 112.56
C GLU A 196 -29.43 -26.51 112.52
N SER A 197 -29.54 -27.10 111.32
CA SER A 197 -28.81 -28.33 110.98
C SER A 197 -28.25 -28.22 109.55
N ALA A 198 -26.93 -28.34 109.46
CA ALA A 198 -26.10 -28.19 108.26
C ALA A 198 -26.19 -29.44 107.33
N PRO A 199 -25.71 -29.35 106.07
CA PRO A 199 -26.25 -30.07 104.91
C PRO A 199 -25.54 -31.40 104.60
N PRO A 200 -26.07 -32.24 103.70
CA PRO A 200 -25.23 -33.10 102.89
C PRO A 200 -24.92 -32.43 101.54
N ALA A 201 -23.62 -32.38 101.25
CA ALA A 201 -23.04 -32.00 99.98
C ALA A 201 -23.24 -33.10 98.93
N ILE A 202 -23.69 -32.77 97.71
CA ILE A 202 -23.46 -33.59 96.51
C ILE A 202 -23.20 -32.68 95.29
N GLU A 203 -21.92 -32.68 94.91
CA GLU A 203 -21.30 -32.72 93.59
C GLU A 203 -21.80 -31.80 92.45
N LEU A 204 -21.08 -30.69 92.29
CA LEU A 204 -20.91 -29.99 91.03
C LEU A 204 -19.90 -30.75 90.16
N SER A 205 -20.37 -31.44 89.12
CA SER A 205 -19.49 -31.93 88.05
C SER A 205 -19.21 -30.81 87.05
N ALA A 206 -17.95 -30.38 87.00
CA ALA A 206 -17.39 -29.63 85.89
C ALA A 206 -17.30 -30.50 84.62
N PRO A 207 -17.04 -29.90 83.46
CA PRO A 207 -15.75 -30.23 82.88
C PRO A 207 -14.86 -29.03 82.61
N SER A 208 -13.59 -29.34 82.77
CA SER A 208 -12.39 -28.51 82.78
C SER A 208 -12.18 -27.63 81.56
N SER A 209 -11.54 -26.50 81.87
CA SER A 209 -10.79 -25.61 81.01
C SER A 209 -9.66 -26.33 80.25
N HIS A 210 -9.49 -25.99 78.97
CA HIS A 210 -8.16 -25.83 78.37
C HIS A 210 -8.10 -24.39 77.85
N ASP A 211 -7.47 -23.50 78.59
CA ASP A 211 -6.02 -23.23 78.56
C ASP A 211 -5.64 -22.52 77.25
N GLY A 212 -5.59 -21.20 77.34
CA GLY A 212 -4.74 -20.41 76.45
C GLY A 212 -3.45 -20.11 77.18
N PRO A 213 -2.37 -19.83 76.44
CA PRO A 213 -1.50 -18.76 76.86
C PRO A 213 -1.37 -17.66 75.81
N THR A 214 -1.17 -16.49 76.40
CA THR A 214 -1.02 -15.12 75.90
C THR A 214 0.30 -14.90 75.09
N PRO A 215 0.62 -13.67 74.64
CA PRO A 215 1.27 -13.37 73.37
C PRO A 215 2.75 -12.95 73.50
N GLU A 216 3.47 -12.99 72.39
CA GLU A 216 4.72 -12.26 72.07
C GLU A 216 5.01 -12.63 70.60
N GLY A 217 5.07 -11.73 69.63
CA GLY A 217 6.04 -10.65 69.51
C GLY A 217 7.05 -11.05 68.44
N GLN A 218 6.85 -10.59 67.19
CA GLN A 218 7.91 -10.41 66.17
C GLN A 218 7.36 -9.75 64.90
N ASP A 219 7.71 -8.48 64.77
CA ASP A 219 8.24 -7.81 63.57
C ASP A 219 8.05 -8.50 62.21
N GLN A 220 7.27 -7.84 61.35
CA GLN A 220 7.78 -7.36 60.06
C GLN A 220 6.78 -6.38 59.42
N ASP A 221 7.22 -5.12 59.40
CA ASP A 221 7.12 -4.14 58.33
C ASP A 221 5.74 -3.67 57.86
N ARG A 222 5.34 -2.54 58.47
CA ARG A 222 4.66 -1.45 57.77
C ARG A 222 5.70 -0.44 57.27
N GLU A 223 5.89 -0.40 55.95
CA GLU A 223 6.06 0.84 55.20
C GLU A 223 4.90 0.88 54.19
N GLY A 224 4.09 1.92 54.06
CA GLY A 224 4.42 3.32 54.25
C GLY A 224 4.84 3.92 52.92
N GLN A 225 3.82 4.29 52.12
CA GLN A 225 3.83 5.34 51.10
C GLN A 225 4.22 4.98 49.66
N SER A 226 3.41 5.58 48.78
CA SER A 226 3.78 6.13 47.48
C SER A 226 3.51 5.29 46.23
N GLN A 227 2.57 5.85 45.45
CA GLN A 227 2.61 5.96 43.99
C GLN A 227 2.26 4.73 43.16
N GLU A 228 1.01 4.76 42.71
CA GLU A 228 0.65 4.56 41.30
C GLU A 228 1.65 5.28 40.38
N PRO A 229 2.16 4.58 39.35
CA PRO A 229 2.33 5.23 38.06
C PRO A 229 1.55 4.48 36.98
N ALA A 230 0.89 5.31 36.18
CA ALA A 230 0.16 5.03 34.96
C ALA A 230 0.88 4.07 34.00
N PRO A 231 0.15 3.38 33.10
CA PRO A 231 0.76 2.72 31.96
C PRO A 231 1.42 3.77 31.05
N SER A 232 2.69 3.58 30.74
CA SER A 232 3.41 4.40 29.76
C SER A 232 2.71 4.36 28.40
N PRO A 233 2.58 5.50 27.70
CA PRO A 233 2.00 5.58 26.38
C PRO A 233 3.00 5.05 25.35
N GLU A 234 2.63 3.99 24.65
CA GLU A 234 3.31 3.62 23.41
C GLU A 234 3.03 4.72 22.38
N SER A 235 4.12 5.28 21.83
CA SER A 235 4.09 6.48 21.01
C SER A 235 3.31 6.25 19.71
N LEU A 236 2.24 7.01 19.53
CA LEU A 236 1.70 7.34 18.22
C LEU A 236 2.81 7.97 17.35
N PRO A 237 3.01 7.55 16.09
CA PRO A 237 3.73 8.38 15.14
C PRO A 237 2.89 9.64 14.89
N GLY A 238 3.50 10.81 15.06
CA GLY A 238 2.83 12.11 14.95
C GLY A 238 2.24 12.37 13.55
N PRO A 239 1.27 13.30 13.45
CA PRO A 239 0.72 13.71 12.17
C PRO A 239 1.80 14.42 11.35
N SER A 240 2.12 13.87 10.19
CA SER A 240 2.88 14.55 9.15
C SER A 240 2.06 15.73 8.63
N ASP A 241 2.56 16.94 8.81
CA ASP A 241 2.05 18.17 8.22
C ASP A 241 1.94 18.05 6.69
N PRO A 242 0.77 18.31 6.08
CA PRO A 242 0.72 18.58 4.65
C PRO A 242 1.13 20.04 4.37
N VAL A 243 2.17 20.16 3.54
CA VAL A 243 2.72 21.36 2.90
C VAL A 243 1.62 22.29 2.36
N PRO A 244 1.69 23.63 2.55
CA PRO A 244 0.76 24.55 1.91
C PRO A 244 1.06 24.66 0.42
N PHE A 245 0.20 24.10 -0.42
CA PHE A 245 0.21 24.33 -1.87
C PHE A 245 -0.40 25.71 -2.14
N GLN A 246 0.47 26.67 -2.45
CA GLN A 246 0.11 28.01 -2.85
C GLN A 246 0.06 28.07 -4.38
N GLY A 247 -1.11 28.39 -4.94
CA GLY A 247 -1.25 29.01 -6.26
C GLY A 247 -1.67 28.10 -7.42
N ALA A 248 -2.94 28.22 -7.81
CA ALA A 248 -3.31 28.37 -9.21
C ALA A 248 -4.73 28.94 -9.30
N SER A 249 -4.80 30.25 -9.53
CA SER A 249 -6.00 30.95 -9.97
C SER A 249 -6.50 30.35 -11.29
N LEU A 250 -7.77 29.97 -11.36
CA LEU A 250 -8.49 29.85 -12.63
C LEU A 250 -9.80 30.63 -12.55
N GLN A 251 -9.74 31.84 -13.09
CA GLN A 251 -10.87 32.54 -13.68
C GLN A 251 -11.32 31.78 -14.92
N SER A 252 -12.60 31.44 -15.00
CA SER A 252 -13.46 31.64 -16.19
C SER A 252 -14.91 31.37 -15.79
#